data_AF-E9I346-F1
#
_entry.id   AF-E9I346-F1
#
_cell.length_a   1.000
_cell.length_b   1.000
_cell.length_c   1.000
_cell.angle_alpha   90.00
_cell.angle_beta   90.00
_cell.angle_gamma   90.00
#
_symmetry.space_group_name_H-M   'P 1'
#
loop_
_entity.id
_entity.type
_entity.pdbx_description
1 polymer ?
#
loop_
_entity_poly.entity_id
_entity_poly.type
_entity_poly.pdbx_seq_one_letter_code
_entity_poly.pdbx_strand_id
1 'polypeptide(L)'
;MKFAVYLVAESSARLGSLTEFARIPEAVFETPLLLLHTRGASVPHLSYDLLQMVSTGHYMLQMPLVTLVDHTKNVKAFGKGIAEFAGLKIVDI
;
A
#
# COMPACT_ATOMS: atom_id res chain seq x y z
N MET A 1 4.21 0.15 14.03
CA MET A 1 4.72 1.14 13.06
C MET A 1 5.50 2.16 13.85
N LYS A 2 6.72 2.45 13.42
CA LYS A 2 7.60 3.45 13.99
C LYS A 2 8.04 4.42 12.91
N PHE A 3 8.09 5.71 13.22
CA PHE A 3 8.63 6.74 12.34
C PHE A 3 9.95 7.24 12.90
N ALA A 4 11.02 7.18 12.12
CA ALA A 4 12.34 7.68 12.49
C ALA A 4 12.74 8.80 11.53
N VAL A 5 13.22 9.93 12.06
CA VAL A 5 13.69 11.06 11.26
C VAL A 5 15.21 11.02 11.18
N TYR A 6 15.75 11.09 9.97
CA TYR A 6 17.19 11.14 9.70
C TYR A 6 17.68 12.58 9.59
N LEU A 7 16.88 13.43 8.94
CA LEU A 7 17.25 14.79 8.63
C LEU A 7 16.01 15.69 8.63
N VAL A 8 16.18 16.87 9.22
CA VAL A 8 15.23 17.98 9.09
C VAL A 8 15.94 19.05 8.26
N ALA A 9 15.43 19.30 7.06
CA ALA A 9 15.99 20.32 6.17
C ALA A 9 15.70 21.73 6.72
N GLU A 10 16.43 22.73 6.25
CA GLU A 10 16.23 24.14 6.63
C GLU A 10 14.80 24.63 6.35
N SER A 11 14.12 24.04 5.36
CA SER A 11 12.70 24.28 5.03
C SER A 11 11.71 23.54 5.95
N SER A 12 12.17 22.93 7.04
CA SER A 12 11.38 22.04 7.93
C SER A 12 10.86 20.76 7.28
N ALA A 13 11.33 20.42 6.07
CA ALA A 13 11.04 19.13 5.45
C ALA A 13 11.73 18.00 6.24
N ARG A 14 11.00 16.90 6.47
CA ARG A 14 11.50 15.75 7.23
C ARG A 14 11.80 14.60 6.28
N LEU A 15 13.04 14.14 6.31
CA LEU A 15 13.48 12.89 5.71
C LEU A 15 13.61 11.85 6.81
N GLY A 16 13.09 10.66 6.56
CA GLY A 16 12.90 9.64 7.58
C GLY A 16 12.38 8.35 6.99
N SER A 17 12.09 7.36 7.82
CA SER A 17 11.44 6.13 7.37
C SER A 17 10.34 5.66 8.30
N LEU A 18 9.40 4.91 7.73
CA LEU A 18 8.42 4.12 8.45
C LEU A 18 8.86 2.66 8.45
N THR A 19 8.92 2.07 9.63
CA THR A 19 9.33 0.67 9.84
C THR A 19 8.41 -0.02 10.87
N GLU A 20 8.69 -1.30 11.17
CA GLU A 20 8.04 -2.04 12.26
C GLU A 20 6.51 -2.13 12.08
N PHE A 21 6.05 -2.41 10.85
CA PHE A 21 4.64 -2.66 10.58
C PHE A 21 4.26 -4.06 11.08
N ALA A 22 3.16 -4.19 11.82
CA ALA A 22 2.77 -5.45 12.44
C ALA A 22 2.53 -6.60 11.46
N ARG A 23 2.11 -6.30 10.22
CA ARG A 23 1.85 -7.31 9.17
C ARG A 23 3.02 -7.55 8.21
N ILE A 24 3.98 -6.62 8.15
CA ILE A 24 5.15 -6.66 7.27
C ILE A 24 6.38 -6.08 8.02
N PRO A 25 6.88 -6.77 9.06
CA PRO A 25 7.93 -6.22 9.95
C PRO A 25 9.21 -5.80 9.23
N GLU A 26 9.54 -6.49 8.14
CA GLU A 26 10.69 -6.25 7.26
C GLU A 26 10.54 -5.02 6.33
N ALA A 27 9.34 -4.47 6.19
CA ALA A 27 9.10 -3.35 5.28
C ALA A 27 9.66 -2.03 5.84
N VAL A 28 10.40 -1.32 4.98
CA VAL A 28 10.94 0.01 5.23
C VAL A 28 10.43 0.95 4.14
N PHE A 29 9.78 2.05 4.53
CA PHE A 29 9.30 3.07 3.59
C PHE A 29 9.95 4.41 3.89
N GLU A 30 10.80 4.87 2.97
CA GLU A 30 11.45 6.18 3.02
C GLU A 30 10.46 7.32 2.83
N THR A 31 10.61 8.41 3.58
CA THR A 31 9.80 9.62 3.50
C THR A 31 10.62 10.78 2.93
N PRO A 32 10.05 11.62 2.06
CA PRO A 32 8.65 11.68 1.64
C PRO A 32 8.25 10.52 0.72
N LEU A 33 7.06 9.95 0.97
CA LEU A 33 6.49 8.86 0.17
C LEU A 33 5.16 9.23 -0.44
N LEU A 34 4.83 8.55 -1.53
CA LEU A 34 3.53 8.58 -2.17
C LEU A 34 2.84 7.23 -1.98
N LEU A 35 1.51 7.26 -1.88
CA LEU A 35 0.67 6.07 -1.90
C LEU A 35 0.04 5.93 -3.28
N LEU A 36 -0.01 4.71 -3.81
CA LEU A 36 -0.71 4.44 -5.07
C LEU A 36 -2.22 4.53 -4.83
N HIS A 37 -2.88 5.43 -5.57
CA HIS A 37 -4.31 5.58 -5.50
C HIS A 37 -5.02 4.37 -6.12
N THR A 38 -6.05 3.86 -5.44
CA THR A 38 -6.89 2.78 -5.94
C THR A 38 -8.36 3.14 -5.89
N ARG A 39 -9.16 2.50 -6.75
CA ARG A 39 -10.62 2.51 -6.71
C ARG A 39 -11.09 1.05 -6.69
N GLY A 40 -11.85 0.67 -5.66
CA GLY A 40 -12.31 -0.72 -5.54
C GLY A 40 -11.15 -1.72 -5.40
N ALA A 41 -10.07 -1.33 -4.71
CA ALA A 41 -8.84 -2.12 -4.55
C ALA A 41 -8.08 -2.46 -5.85
N SER A 42 -8.27 -1.67 -6.93
CA SER A 42 -7.49 -1.75 -8.16
C SER A 42 -6.90 -0.38 -8.52
N VAL A 43 -5.68 -0.36 -9.06
CA VAL A 43 -5.08 0.86 -9.61
C VAL A 43 -5.82 1.19 -10.92
N PRO A 44 -6.39 2.40 -11.08
CA PRO A 44 -7.18 2.72 -12.25
C PRO A 44 -6.42 2.46 -13.55
N HIS A 45 -7.09 1.77 -14.49
CA HIS A 45 -6.58 1.45 -15.83
C HIS A 45 -5.38 0.49 -15.88
N LEU A 46 -4.92 -0.05 -14.75
CA LEU A 46 -3.82 -1.00 -14.69
C LEU A 46 -4.28 -2.32 -14.09
N SER A 47 -4.14 -3.40 -14.84
CA SER A 47 -4.16 -4.74 -14.24
C SER A 47 -2.93 -4.90 -13.34
N TYR A 48 -2.94 -5.92 -12.49
CA TYR A 48 -1.81 -6.21 -11.61
C TYR A 48 -0.51 -6.43 -12.40
N ASP A 49 -0.56 -7.18 -13.50
CA ASP A 49 0.61 -7.43 -14.36
C ASP A 49 1.12 -6.13 -15.01
N LEU A 50 0.23 -5.25 -15.47
CA LEU A 50 0.63 -3.95 -16.03
C LEU A 50 1.27 -3.08 -14.94
N LEU A 51 0.72 -3.09 -13.72
CA LEU A 51 1.28 -2.37 -12.59
C LEU A 51 2.70 -2.87 -12.28
N GLN A 52 2.91 -4.18 -12.24
CA GLN A 52 4.24 -4.76 -12.03
C GLN A 52 5.24 -4.38 -13.13
N MET A 53 4.80 -4.26 -14.39
CA MET A 53 5.68 -3.83 -15.48
C MET A 53 6.12 -2.36 -15.39
N VAL A 54 5.25 -1.48 -14.89
CA VAL A 54 5.54 -0.03 -14.84
C VAL A 54 6.09 0.43 -13.49
N SER A 55 6.05 -0.43 -12.48
CA SER A 55 6.44 -0.10 -11.10
C SER A 55 7.66 -0.92 -10.69
N THR A 56 8.71 -0.26 -10.17
CA THR A 56 10.01 -0.90 -9.89
C THR A 56 10.25 -1.15 -8.40
N GLY A 57 9.24 -0.97 -7.55
CA GLY A 57 9.39 -1.05 -6.10
C GLY A 57 8.13 -1.51 -5.37
N HIS A 58 8.24 -1.62 -4.04
CA HIS A 58 7.12 -1.92 -3.16
C HIS A 58 6.39 -0.64 -2.81
N TYR A 59 5.15 -0.51 -3.27
CA TYR A 59 4.33 0.66 -3.01
C TYR A 59 3.22 0.34 -2.02
N MET A 60 2.99 1.28 -1.09
CA MET A 60 1.78 1.26 -0.29
C MET A 60 0.59 1.73 -1.13
N LEU A 61 -0.50 0.98 -1.08
CA LEU A 61 -1.74 1.31 -1.79
C LEU A 61 -2.67 2.08 -0.84
N GLN A 62 -3.21 3.20 -1.32
CA GLN A 62 -4.34 3.87 -0.71
C GLN A 62 -5.62 3.17 -1.15
N MET A 63 -6.42 2.67 -0.21
CA MET A 63 -7.71 2.01 -0.45
C MET A 63 -8.86 2.83 0.15
N PRO A 64 -9.52 3.71 -0.62
CA PRO A 64 -10.58 4.56 -0.11
C PRO A 64 -11.85 3.76 0.23
N LEU A 65 -12.32 3.88 1.47
CA LEU A 65 -13.51 3.17 1.96
C LEU A 65 -14.76 3.48 1.13
N VAL A 66 -14.88 4.71 0.61
CA VAL A 66 -16.00 5.15 -0.25
C VAL A 66 -16.23 4.24 -1.47
N THR A 67 -15.18 3.55 -1.95
CA THR A 67 -15.29 2.63 -3.10
C THR A 67 -15.33 1.16 -2.69
N LEU A 68 -15.17 0.86 -1.40
CA LEU A 68 -15.09 -0.50 -0.87
C LEU A 68 -16.27 -0.87 0.03
N VAL A 69 -16.97 0.13 0.57
CA VAL A 69 -18.02 -0.07 1.58
C VAL A 69 -19.11 -1.03 1.09
N ASP A 70 -19.54 -0.91 -0.17
CA ASP A 70 -20.58 -1.74 -0.75
C ASP A 70 -20.14 -3.20 -0.97
N HIS A 71 -18.83 -3.46 -0.99
CA HIS A 71 -18.25 -4.79 -1.18
C HIS A 71 -17.93 -5.50 0.15
N THR A 72 -18.19 -4.87 1.30
CA THR A 72 -17.86 -5.42 2.62
C THR A 72 -18.43 -6.82 2.84
N LYS A 73 -19.68 -7.09 2.41
CA LYS A 73 -20.31 -8.40 2.55
C LYS A 73 -19.57 -9.48 1.75
N ASN A 74 -19.17 -9.15 0.52
CA ASN A 74 -18.48 -10.06 -0.38
C ASN A 74 -17.07 -10.38 0.12
N VAL A 75 -16.32 -9.35 0.56
CA VAL A 75 -14.97 -9.51 1.12
C VAL A 75 -15.01 -10.34 2.41
N LYS A 76 -16.03 -10.14 3.26
CA LYS A 76 -16.24 -10.96 4.46
C LYS A 76 -16.59 -12.41 4.11
N ALA A 77 -17.48 -12.63 3.15
CA ALA A 77 -17.84 -13.97 2.69
C ALA A 77 -16.65 -14.72 2.06
N PHE A 78 -15.75 -13.99 1.38
CA PHE A 78 -14.50 -14.54 0.84
C PHE A 78 -13.52 -15.01 1.93
N GLY A 79 -13.52 -14.37 3.10
CA GLY A 79 -12.83 -14.85 4.30
C GLY A 79 -11.30 -14.67 4.34
N LYS A 80 -10.64 -14.27 3.24
CA LYS A 80 -9.17 -14.10 3.17
C LYS A 80 -8.70 -12.64 3.15
N GLY A 81 -9.63 -11.70 3.32
CA GLY A 81 -9.34 -10.27 3.37
C GLY A 81 -9.22 -9.59 2.00
N ILE A 82 -9.11 -8.26 2.01
CA ILE A 82 -9.23 -7.43 0.81
C ILE A 82 -8.06 -7.59 -0.18
N ALA A 83 -6.83 -7.78 0.32
CA ALA A 83 -5.66 -7.91 -0.56
C ALA A 83 -5.77 -9.18 -1.42
N GLU A 84 -6.16 -10.30 -0.82
CA GLU A 84 -6.40 -11.55 -1.57
C GLU A 84 -7.64 -11.44 -2.46
N PHE A 85 -8.71 -10.80 -1.98
CA PHE A 85 -9.92 -10.57 -2.76
C PHE A 85 -9.64 -9.76 -4.04
N ALA A 86 -8.71 -8.81 -3.97
CA ALA A 86 -8.30 -7.97 -5.09
C ALA A 86 -7.17 -8.57 -5.95
N GLY A 87 -6.70 -9.78 -5.65
CA GLY A 87 -5.57 -10.40 -6.38
C GLY A 87 -4.22 -9.72 -6.15
N LEU A 88 -4.07 -8.96 -5.06
CA LEU A 88 -2.87 -8.18 -4.71
C LEU A 88 -1.95 -8.91 -3.71
N LYS A 89 -2.14 -10.21 -3.53
CA LYS A 89 -1.29 -10.97 -2.59
C LYS A 89 0.14 -10.97 -3.13
N ILE A 90 1.07 -10.50 -2.31
CA ILE A 90 2.50 -10.67 -2.57
C ILE A 90 2.77 -12.18 -2.52
N VAL A 91 3.15 -12.75 -3.66
CA VAL A 91 3.69 -14.12 -3.72
C VAL A 91 5.15 -14.00 -3.33
N ASP A 92 5.53 -14.64 -2.23
CA ASP A 92 6.94 -14.82 -1.89
C ASP A 92 7.61 -15.59 -3.04
N ILE A 93 8.50 -14.92 -3.77
CA ILE A 93 9.45 -15.54 -4.71
C ILE A 93 10.78 -15.68 -3.96
#